data_AF-A0AAE1QJB6-F1
#
_entry.id   AF-A0AAE1QJB6-F1
#
_cell.length_a   1.000
_cell.length_b   1.000
_cell.length_c   1.000
_cell.angle_alpha   90.00
_cell.angle_beta   90.00
_cell.angle_gamma   90.00
#
_symmetry.space_group_name_H-M   'P 1'
#
loop_
_entity.id
_entity.type
_entity.pdbx_description
1 polymer ?
#
loop_
_entity_poly.entity_id
_entity_poly.type
_entity_poly.pdbx_seq_one_letter_code
_entity_poly.pdbx_strand_id
1 'polypeptide(L)'
;MKDNIAKRTVERQFKPGDLVLAFLPIPKKPLQKHDVELVSSARSIKQHPFRVSPWKREALRKEVQFLMDHGLVEKSDSEWASPCLLVDKPEGSFRMCTDYRQVNQ
;
A
#
# COMPACT_ATOMS: atom_id res chain seq x y z
N MET A 1 -17.01 1.73 -20.52
CA MET A 1 -16.23 0.68 -21.18
C MET A 1 -15.89 -0.33 -20.10
N LYS A 2 -16.52 -1.51 -20.11
CA LYS A 2 -16.33 -2.56 -19.10
C LYS A 2 -15.18 -3.42 -19.59
N ASP A 3 -14.01 -3.31 -18.96
CA ASP A 3 -12.87 -4.12 -19.36
C ASP A 3 -13.05 -5.54 -18.85
N ASN A 4 -13.28 -6.41 -19.83
CA ASN A 4 -13.40 -7.85 -19.76
C ASN A 4 -12.03 -8.45 -19.36
N ILE A 5 -11.73 -8.52 -18.06
CA ILE A 5 -10.67 -9.41 -17.59
C ILE A 5 -11.25 -10.82 -17.70
N ALA A 6 -10.90 -11.53 -18.78
CA ALA A 6 -11.15 -12.95 -18.88
C ALA A 6 -10.42 -13.64 -17.72
N LYS A 7 -11.16 -13.96 -16.64
CA LYS A 7 -10.72 -14.90 -15.61
C LYS A 7 -10.63 -16.28 -16.26
N ARG A 8 -9.56 -16.53 -17.01
CA ARG A 8 -9.15 -17.88 -17.37
C ARG A 8 -8.75 -18.55 -16.06
N THR A 9 -9.71 -19.19 -15.40
CA THR A 9 -9.42 -20.21 -14.40
C THR A 9 -8.69 -21.33 -15.14
N VAL A 10 -7.37 -21.33 -15.07
CA VAL A 10 -6.58 -22.46 -15.56
C VAL A 10 -6.65 -23.51 -14.46
N GLU A 11 -7.46 -24.54 -14.65
CA GLU A 11 -7.44 -25.72 -13.78
C GLU A 11 -6.08 -26.42 -13.97
N ARG A 12 -5.13 -26.11 -13.09
CA ARG A 12 -3.84 -26.79 -12.99
C ARG A 12 -3.87 -27.69 -11.77
N GLN A 13 -3.61 -28.97 -11.99
CA GLN A 13 -3.37 -29.92 -10.90
C GLN A 13 -1.91 -29.75 -10.45
N PHE A 14 -1.71 -29.40 -9.18
CA PHE A 14 -0.39 -29.27 -8.58
C PHE A 14 -0.03 -30.57 -7.83
N LYS A 15 1.24 -30.95 -7.89
CA LYS A 15 1.80 -32.11 -7.17
C LYS A 15 2.53 -31.65 -5.91
N PRO A 16 2.66 -32.51 -4.88
CA PRO A 16 3.51 -32.21 -3.72
C PRO A 16 4.94 -31.86 -4.17
N GLY A 17 5.40 -30.65 -3.85
CA GLY A 17 6.70 -30.11 -4.27
C GLY A 17 6.64 -29.00 -5.32
N ASP A 18 5.48 -28.73 -5.92
CA ASP A 18 5.32 -27.60 -6.84
C ASP A 18 5.40 -26.26 -6.08
N LEU A 19 6.29 -25.37 -6.52
CA LEU A 19 6.30 -23.98 -6.09
C LEU A 19 5.13 -23.24 -6.75
N VAL A 20 4.00 -23.20 -6.04
CA VAL A 20 2.87 -22.37 -6.39
C VAL A 20 3.04 -20.97 -5.78
N LEU A 21 3.04 -19.95 -6.63
CA LEU A 21 2.78 -18.58 -6.18
C LEU A 21 1.29 -18.50 -5.83
N ALA A 22 0.93 -18.96 -4.63
CA ALA A 22 -0.41 -18.82 -4.12
C ALA A 22 -0.65 -17.33 -3.83
N PHE A 23 -1.53 -16.70 -4.62
CA PHE A 23 -2.14 -15.44 -4.22
C PHE A 23 -3.10 -15.72 -3.07
N LEU A 24 -2.54 -15.99 -1.89
CA LEU A 24 -3.32 -16.17 -0.68
C LEU A 24 -4.08 -14.85 -0.42
N PRO A 25 -5.36 -14.93 -0.05
CA PRO A 25 -6.11 -13.74 0.34
C PRO A 25 -5.36 -13.04 1.48
N ILE A 26 -5.29 -11.71 1.43
CA ILE A 26 -4.62 -10.94 2.48
C ILE A 26 -5.29 -11.30 3.81
N PRO A 27 -4.55 -11.83 4.79
CA PRO A 27 -5.14 -12.26 6.04
C PRO A 27 -5.76 -11.04 6.73
N LYS A 28 -7.04 -11.13 7.08
CA LYS A 28 -7.80 -10.05 7.76
C LYS A 28 -7.23 -9.69 9.13
N LYS A 29 -6.29 -10.49 9.64
CA LYS A 29 -5.60 -10.29 10.91
C LYS A 29 -4.09 -10.46 10.68
N PRO A 30 -3.25 -9.66 11.35
CA PRO A 30 -1.80 -9.84 11.28
C PRO A 30 -1.43 -11.23 11.81
N LEU A 31 -0.54 -11.93 11.09
CA LEU A 31 -0.01 -13.22 11.51
C LEU A 31 0.89 -13.09 12.74
N GLN A 32 1.64 -11.98 12.81
CA GLN A 32 2.53 -11.62 13.90
C GLN A 32 2.51 -10.11 14.09
N LYS A 33 2.70 -9.66 15.33
CA LYS A 33 2.90 -8.26 15.68
C LYS A 33 4.36 -8.04 16.04
N HIS A 34 4.90 -6.90 15.64
CA HIS A 34 6.26 -6.50 15.96
C HIS A 34 6.22 -5.13 16.61
N ASP A 35 6.99 -4.98 17.67
CA ASP A 35 7.27 -3.67 18.26
C ASP A 35 8.39 -3.02 17.45
N VAL A 36 8.20 -1.75 17.09
CA VAL A 36 9.19 -0.96 16.37
C VAL A 36 9.76 0.06 17.34
N GLU A 37 10.99 -0.16 17.77
CA GLU A 37 11.71 0.75 18.66
C GLU A 37 12.33 1.90 17.86
N LEU A 38 12.23 3.11 18.40
CA LEU A 38 12.88 4.30 17.83
C LEU A 38 14.25 4.50 18.46
N VAL A 39 15.15 5.17 17.73
CA VAL A 39 16.43 5.63 18.31
C VAL A 39 16.16 6.61 19.45
N SER A 40 17.04 6.61 20.47
CA SER A 40 16.83 7.39 21.71
C SER A 40 16.69 8.91 21.52
N SER A 41 17.18 9.43 20.39
CA SER A 41 17.11 10.85 20.01
C SER A 41 15.93 11.18 19.08
N ALA A 42 15.11 10.19 18.71
CA ALA A 42 14.02 10.37 17.76
C ALA A 42 12.98 11.36 18.30
N ARG A 43 12.52 12.26 17.42
CA ARG A 43 11.42 13.19 17.70
C ARG A 43 10.31 12.95 16.69
N SER A 44 9.07 13.22 17.07
CA SER A 44 7.92 13.12 16.17
C SER A 44 8.09 14.02 14.95
N ILE A 45 7.86 13.48 13.75
CA ILE A 45 7.99 14.20 12.49
C ILE A 45 6.62 14.25 11.80
N LYS A 46 6.07 15.46 11.62
CA LYS A 46 4.80 15.70 10.91
C LYS A 46 5.03 16.50 9.64
N GLN A 47 5.19 15.80 8.51
CA GLN A 47 5.45 16.42 7.22
C GLN A 47 4.15 16.83 6.53
N HIS A 48 4.20 17.95 5.79
CA HIS A 48 3.09 18.34 4.93
C HIS A 48 3.02 17.46 3.68
N PRO A 49 1.79 17.12 3.20
CA PRO A 49 1.59 16.45 1.94
C PRO A 49 2.17 17.25 0.76
N PHE A 50 2.70 16.56 -0.24
CA PHE A 50 3.16 17.21 -1.47
C PHE A 50 2.00 17.85 -2.24
N ARG A 51 2.29 18.98 -2.90
CA ARG A 51 1.34 19.59 -3.84
C ARG A 51 1.27 18.74 -5.10
N VAL A 52 0.06 18.32 -5.45
CA VAL A 52 -0.22 17.52 -6.64
C VAL A 52 -1.35 18.14 -7.46
N SER A 53 -1.38 17.83 -8.76
CA SER A 53 -2.48 18.21 -9.65
C SER A 53 -3.81 17.62 -9.18
N PRO A 54 -4.97 18.21 -9.56
CA PRO A 54 -6.28 17.69 -9.16
C PRO A 54 -6.49 16.22 -9.52
N TRP A 55 -6.03 15.80 -10.70
CA TRP A 55 -6.17 14.41 -11.15
C TRP A 55 -5.29 13.44 -10.35
N LYS A 56 -4.05 13.83 -9.98
CA LYS A 56 -3.18 13.03 -9.11
C LYS A 56 -3.76 12.91 -7.71
N ARG A 57 -4.35 14.00 -7.20
CA ARG A 57 -5.04 13.99 -5.90
C ARG A 57 -6.18 12.97 -5.89
N GLU A 58 -6.94 12.89 -6.97
CA GLU A 58 -8.04 11.95 -7.09
C GLU A 58 -7.56 10.49 -7.16
N ALA A 59 -6.49 10.22 -7.91
CA ALA A 59 -5.85 8.91 -7.93
C ALA A 59 -5.34 8.49 -6.53
N LEU A 60 -4.71 9.43 -5.79
CA LEU A 60 -4.25 9.19 -4.42
C LEU A 60 -5.41 8.82 -3.48
N ARG A 61 -6.53 9.55 -3.56
CA ARG A 61 -7.72 9.27 -2.75
C ARG A 61 -8.29 7.88 -3.03
N LYS A 62 -8.35 7.48 -4.30
CA LYS A 62 -8.81 6.14 -4.70
C LYS A 62 -7.93 5.04 -4.11
N GLU A 63 -6.62 5.23 -4.14
CA GLU A 63 -5.69 4.26 -3.54
C GLU A 63 -5.87 4.18 -2.02
N VAL A 64 -5.97 5.32 -1.34
CA VAL A 64 -6.23 5.36 0.11
C VAL A 64 -7.55 4.67 0.46
N GLN A 65 -8.62 4.94 -0.30
CA GLN A 65 -9.91 4.29 -0.08
C GLN A 65 -9.83 2.78 -0.30
N PHE A 66 -9.13 2.32 -1.34
CA PHE A 66 -8.88 0.91 -1.56
C PHE A 66 -8.18 0.27 -0.36
N LEU A 67 -7.13 0.90 0.19
CA LEU A 67 -6.44 0.38 1.37
C LEU A 67 -7.35 0.34 2.61
N MET A 68 -8.22 1.34 2.80
CA MET A 68 -9.20 1.36 3.90
C MET A 68 -10.24 0.23 3.73
N ASP A 69 -10.80 0.06 2.54
CA ASP A 69 -11.82 -0.95 2.25
C ASP A 69 -11.29 -2.38 2.45
N HIS A 70 -9.98 -2.58 2.27
CA HIS A 70 -9.31 -3.86 2.47
C HIS A 70 -8.72 -4.03 3.89
N GLY A 71 -8.90 -3.05 4.78
CA GLY A 71 -8.40 -3.11 6.15
C GLY A 71 -6.87 -3.09 6.26
N LEU A 72 -6.18 -2.55 5.25
CA LEU A 72 -4.71 -2.43 5.23
C LEU A 72 -4.22 -1.18 5.95
N VAL A 73 -5.06 -0.14 6.03
CA VAL A 73 -4.79 1.10 6.75
C VAL A 73 -6.05 1.54 7.49
N GLU A 74 -5.87 2.38 8.51
CA GLU A 74 -6.95 2.99 9.27
C GLU A 74 -6.70 4.49 9.45
N LYS A 75 -7.75 5.22 9.84
CA LYS A 75 -7.60 6.63 10.22
C LYS A 75 -6.92 6.69 11.58
N SER A 76 -5.93 7.57 11.71
CA SER A 76 -5.21 7.81 12.96
C SER A 76 -5.09 9.31 13.22
N ASP A 77 -4.95 9.66 14.50
CA ASP A 77 -4.53 11.00 14.95
C ASP A 77 -3.13 10.87 15.55
N SER A 78 -2.11 10.98 14.70
CA SER A 78 -0.72 10.75 15.05
C SER A 78 0.09 12.05 15.03
N GLU A 79 1.06 12.14 15.92
CA GLU A 79 2.12 13.15 15.88
C GLU A 79 3.10 12.91 14.72
N TRP A 80 3.05 11.73 14.10
CA TRP A 80 3.84 11.35 12.94
C TRP A 80 3.02 11.43 11.65
N ALA A 81 3.59 12.03 10.61
CA ALA A 81 3.02 12.02 9.28
C ALA A 81 4.11 12.07 8.20
N SER A 82 4.04 11.12 7.27
CA SER A 82 4.89 11.09 6.07
C SER A 82 4.04 11.36 4.82
N PRO A 83 4.53 12.14 3.85
CA PRO A 83 3.76 12.46 2.67
C PRO A 83 3.77 11.28 1.68
N CYS A 84 2.67 11.12 0.96
CA CYS A 84 2.58 10.16 -0.14
C CYS A 84 2.77 10.87 -1.50
N LEU A 85 3.36 10.16 -2.44
CA LEU A 85 3.49 10.56 -3.84
C LEU A 85 3.00 9.45 -4.79
N LEU A 86 2.71 9.83 -6.03
CA LEU A 86 2.35 8.89 -7.09
C LEU A 86 3.48 8.80 -8.11
N VAL A 87 3.92 7.57 -8.37
CA VAL A 87 4.92 7.24 -9.40
C VAL A 87 4.20 6.59 -10.57
N ASP A 88 4.53 7.04 -11.78
CA ASP A 88 4.03 6.45 -13.02
C ASP A 88 4.58 5.03 -13.18
N LYS A 89 3.70 4.07 -13.47
CA LYS A 89 4.11 2.73 -13.87
C LYS A 89 4.12 2.61 -15.41
N PRO A 90 4.92 1.70 -15.99
CA PRO A 90 4.99 1.53 -17.44
C PRO A 90 3.63 1.25 -18.10
N GLU A 91 2.72 0.56 -17.39
CA GLU A 91 1.36 0.27 -17.88
C GLU A 91 0.39 1.48 -17.83
N GLY A 92 0.86 2.67 -17.42
CA GLY A 92 0.06 3.89 -17.33
C GLY A 92 -0.78 4.03 -16.06
N SER A 93 -0.67 3.09 -15.12
CA SER A 93 -1.26 3.20 -13.78
C SER A 93 -0.30 3.90 -12.81
N PHE A 94 -0.77 4.23 -11.61
CA PHE A 94 0.05 4.85 -10.57
C PHE A 94 0.43 3.85 -9.48
N ARG A 95 1.60 4.08 -8.87
CA ARG A 95 1.99 3.48 -7.58
C ARG A 95 2.00 4.56 -6.52
N MET A 96 1.23 4.39 -5.45
CA MET A 96 1.36 5.24 -4.28
C MET A 96 2.59 4.82 -3.47
N CYS A 97 3.46 5.79 -3.17
CA CYS A 97 4.68 5.59 -2.37
C CYS A 97 4.68 6.58 -1.21
N THR A 98 4.89 6.09 0.01
CA THR A 98 5.08 6.93 1.19
C THR A 98 6.56 7.28 1.35
N ASP A 99 6.87 8.56 1.56
CA ASP A 99 8.24 9.02 1.75
C ASP A 99 8.66 8.91 3.24
N TYR A 100 9.26 7.77 3.60
CA TYR A 100 9.75 7.50 4.96
C TYR A 100 11.18 8.01 5.22
N ARG A 101 11.78 8.80 4.33
CA ARG A 101 13.19 9.21 4.48
C ARG A 101 13.48 9.91 5.80
N GLN A 102 12.55 10.71 6.33
CA GLN A 102 12.73 11.35 7.63
C GLN A 102 12.47 10.43 8.83
N VAL A 103 11.57 9.45 8.68
CA VAL A 103 11.29 8.45 9.72
C VAL A 103 12.46 7.48 9.88
N ASN A 104 13.19 7.23 8.79
CA ASN A 104 14.32 6.31 8.77
C ASN A 104 15.67 6.96 9.17
N GLN A 105 15.67 8.22 9.60
CA GLN A 105 16.86 8.88 10.17
C GLN A 105 17.02 8.49 11.63
#